data_AF-A0A7C7CX84-F1
#
_entry.id   AF-A0A7C7CX84-F1
#
_cell.length_a   1.000
_cell.length_b   1.000
_cell.length_c   1.000
_cell.angle_alpha   90.00
_cell.angle_beta   90.00
_cell.angle_gamma   90.00
#
_symmetry.space_group_name_H-M   'P 1'
#
loop_
_entity.id
_entity.type
_entity.pdbx_description
1 polymer ?
#
loop_
_entity_poly.entity_id
_entity_poly.type
_entity_poly.pdbx_seq_one_letter_code
_entity_poly.pdbx_strand_id
1 'polypeptide(L)'
;MDTLVDVGANIGVYSVLLNVNTTIRETLAFEPVKCNYNQLCGNIFVNNLNEKVTAINKALSDHNRERKIHIDPESTGVSRMDLEDATRKSETFTKEEAITCVKLDDIYNFSERKIFIKIDVEGHE
;
A
#
# COMPACT_ATOMS: atom_id res chain seq x y z
N MET A 1 -7.03 -7.25 17.91
CA MET A 1 -6.07 -7.79 16.92
C MET A 1 -4.75 -7.12 17.17
N ASP A 2 -3.63 -7.84 17.03
CA ASP A 2 -2.33 -7.27 17.40
C ASP A 2 -1.84 -6.38 16.25
N THR A 3 -1.73 -6.93 15.04
CA THR A 3 -1.18 -6.19 13.90
C THR A 3 -2.12 -6.27 12.69
N LEU A 4 -2.45 -5.12 12.10
CA LEU A 4 -2.99 -5.02 10.75
C LEU A 4 -1.85 -4.76 9.76
N VAL A 5 -1.83 -5.50 8.66
CA VAL A 5 -0.99 -5.20 7.49
C VAL A 5 -1.92 -4.82 6.35
N ASP A 6 -1.88 -3.56 5.92
CA ASP A 6 -2.67 -3.03 4.80
C ASP A 6 -1.76 -2.92 3.58
N VAL A 7 -1.86 -3.87 2.65
CA VAL A 7 -1.07 -3.94 1.42
C VAL A 7 -1.86 -3.27 0.29
N GLY A 8 -1.23 -2.31 -0.39
CA GLY A 8 -1.93 -1.43 -1.33
C GLY A 8 -2.86 -0.48 -0.57
N ALA A 9 -2.32 0.23 0.41
CA ALA A 9 -3.13 1.07 1.31
C ALA A 9 -3.77 2.26 0.57
N ASN A 10 -3.27 2.64 -0.61
CA ASN A 10 -3.72 3.77 -1.41
C ASN A 10 -3.81 5.04 -0.54
N ILE A 11 -4.93 5.77 -0.55
CA ILE A 11 -5.15 6.94 0.32
C ILE A 11 -5.49 6.58 1.77
N GLY A 12 -5.52 5.29 2.14
CA GLY A 12 -5.68 4.85 3.54
C GLY A 12 -7.10 4.60 4.01
N VAL A 13 -8.05 4.32 3.12
CA VAL A 13 -9.47 4.06 3.49
C VAL A 13 -9.58 2.96 4.57
N TYR A 14 -8.97 1.80 4.34
CA TYR A 14 -9.01 0.68 5.28
C TYR A 14 -8.14 0.92 6.51
N SER A 15 -6.92 1.45 6.32
CA SER A 15 -6.05 1.89 7.41
C SER A 15 -6.77 2.80 8.41
N VAL A 16 -7.55 3.77 7.95
CA VAL A 16 -8.33 4.67 8.83
C VAL A 16 -9.56 3.95 9.40
N LEU A 17 -10.42 3.38 8.55
CA LEU A 17 -11.69 2.80 8.99
C LEU A 17 -11.50 1.70 10.03
N LEU A 18 -10.53 0.80 9.84
CA LEU A 18 -10.29 -0.30 10.76
C LEU A 18 -9.74 0.19 12.10
N ASN A 19 -8.85 1.19 12.10
CA ASN A 19 -8.28 1.74 13.34
C ASN A 19 -9.27 2.59 14.14
N VAL A 20 -10.25 3.20 13.48
CA VAL A 20 -11.32 3.98 14.14
C VAL A 20 -12.41 3.07 14.72
N ASN A 21 -12.79 2.01 14.01
CA ASN A 21 -13.97 1.21 14.36
C ASN A 21 -13.64 -0.09 15.11
N THR A 22 -12.36 -0.45 15.27
CA THR A 22 -11.97 -1.73 15.88
C THR A 22 -10.78 -1.59 16.83
N THR A 23 -10.54 -2.62 17.64
CA THR A 23 -9.37 -2.69 18.52
C THR A 23 -8.18 -3.31 17.78
N ILE A 24 -7.45 -2.46 17.07
CA ILE A 24 -6.13 -2.77 16.49
C ILE A 24 -5.05 -2.08 17.33
N ARG A 25 -4.00 -2.83 17.68
CA ARG A 25 -2.86 -2.29 18.45
C ARG A 25 -1.92 -1.48 17.56
N GLU A 26 -1.59 -2.02 16.38
CA GLU A 26 -0.73 -1.35 15.41
C GLU A 26 -1.08 -1.74 13.96
N THR A 27 -0.78 -0.85 13.02
CA THR A 27 -1.00 -1.03 11.59
C THR A 27 0.24 -0.66 10.80
N LEU A 28 0.61 -1.52 9.85
CA LEU A 28 1.61 -1.25 8.82
C LEU A 28 0.88 -1.07 7.49
N ALA A 29 0.91 0.14 6.96
CA ALA A 29 0.20 0.49 5.72
C ALA A 29 1.21 0.72 4.59
N PHE A 30 1.24 -0.20 3.62
CA PHE A 30 2.18 -0.20 2.50
C PHE A 30 1.52 0.41 1.27
N GLU A 31 2.07 1.53 0.79
CA GLU A 31 1.63 2.20 -0.43
C GLU A 31 2.83 2.64 -1.27
N PRO A 32 3.10 2.01 -2.42
CA PRO A 32 4.28 2.31 -3.23
C PRO A 32 4.16 3.63 -3.99
N VAL A 33 2.97 4.07 -4.41
CA VAL A 33 2.79 5.27 -5.23
C VAL A 33 2.91 6.52 -4.36
N LYS A 34 3.86 7.41 -4.68
CA LYS A 34 4.20 8.54 -3.81
C LYS A 34 3.02 9.48 -3.53
N CYS A 35 2.20 9.76 -4.54
CA CYS A 35 1.04 10.65 -4.35
C CYS A 35 -0.01 10.04 -3.41
N ASN A 36 -0.27 8.74 -3.52
CA ASN A 36 -1.20 8.03 -2.63
C ASN A 36 -0.62 7.92 -1.21
N TYR A 37 0.66 7.58 -1.10
CA TYR A 37 1.38 7.54 0.18
C TYR A 37 1.30 8.89 0.93
N ASN A 38 1.49 10.01 0.23
CA ASN A 38 1.40 11.34 0.85
C ASN A 38 -0.04 11.62 1.34
N GLN A 39 -1.06 11.21 0.58
CA GLN A 39 -2.46 11.32 1.00
C GLN A 39 -2.78 10.42 2.20
N LEU A 40 -2.28 9.17 2.20
CA LEU A 40 -2.33 8.26 3.34
C LEU A 40 -1.75 8.91 4.60
N CYS A 41 -0.56 9.51 4.51
CA CYS A 41 0.04 10.23 5.64
C CYS A 41 -0.86 11.37 6.14
N GLY A 42 -1.43 12.17 5.23
CA GLY A 42 -2.37 13.23 5.57
C GLY A 42 -3.61 12.67 6.28
N ASN A 43 -4.18 11.59 5.77
CA ASN A 43 -5.35 10.94 6.34
C ASN A 43 -5.08 10.32 7.71
N ILE A 44 -3.92 9.71 7.92
CA ILE A 44 -3.48 9.24 9.25
C ILE A 44 -3.40 10.42 10.22
N PHE A 45 -2.79 11.54 9.78
CA PHE A 45 -2.60 12.72 10.61
C PHE A 45 -3.93 13.35 11.05
N VAL A 46 -4.83 13.65 10.11
CA VAL A 46 -6.11 14.32 10.43
C VAL A 46 -7.06 13.45 11.25
N ASN A 47 -6.88 12.12 11.24
CA ASN A 47 -7.63 11.18 12.07
C ASN A 47 -6.93 10.87 13.41
N ASN A 48 -5.82 11.53 13.74
CA ASN A 48 -5.04 11.31 14.97
C ASN A 48 -4.55 9.86 15.14
N LEU A 49 -4.16 9.21 14.04
CA LEU A 49 -3.75 7.81 14.03
C LEU A 49 -2.22 7.61 14.01
N ASN A 50 -1.43 8.69 14.13
CA ASN A 50 0.03 8.66 14.00
C ASN A 50 0.73 7.69 14.98
N GLU A 51 0.15 7.47 16.16
CA GLU A 51 0.68 6.55 17.19
C GLU A 51 0.37 5.07 16.90
N LYS A 52 -0.57 4.79 15.98
CA LYS A 52 -1.06 3.43 15.68
C LYS A 52 -0.76 2.96 14.27
N VAL A 53 -0.73 3.88 13.31
CA VAL A 53 -0.59 3.57 11.88
C VAL A 53 0.73 4.09 11.36
N THR A 54 1.58 3.17 10.93
CA THR A 54 2.84 3.47 10.24
C THR A 54 2.64 3.35 8.74
N ALA A 55 2.70 4.46 8.02
CA ALA A 55 2.73 4.46 6.56
C ALA A 55 4.13 4.13 6.04
N ILE A 56 4.21 3.26 5.04
CA ILE A 56 5.46 2.77 4.46
C ILE A 56 5.38 2.94 2.93
N ASN A 57 6.24 3.80 2.36
CA ASN A 57 6.26 4.06 0.92
C ASN A 57 7.03 2.98 0.15
N LYS A 58 6.50 1.74 0.18
CA LYS A 58 7.09 0.55 -0.46
C LYS A 58 5.99 -0.42 -0.87
N ALA A 59 6.23 -1.20 -1.92
CA ALA A 59 5.41 -2.36 -2.25
C ALA A 59 5.93 -3.60 -1.51
N LEU A 60 5.05 -4.56 -1.22
CA LEU A 60 5.48 -5.88 -0.76
C LEU A 60 5.72 -6.81 -1.96
N SER A 61 6.72 -7.67 -1.86
CA SER A 61 7.05 -8.69 -2.85
C SER A 61 7.77 -9.85 -2.17
N ASP A 62 7.85 -10.98 -2.87
CA ASP A 62 8.74 -12.10 -2.59
C ASP A 62 10.25 -11.79 -2.69
N HIS A 63 10.64 -10.60 -3.16
CA HIS A 63 12.02 -10.19 -3.33
C HIS A 63 12.23 -8.69 -3.09
N ASN A 64 13.36 -8.33 -2.49
CA ASN A 64 13.80 -6.93 -2.40
C ASN A 64 14.33 -6.50 -3.77
N ARG A 65 13.66 -5.52 -4.40
CA ARG A 65 14.00 -5.06 -5.76
C ARG A 65 13.41 -3.69 -6.06
N GLU A 66 13.94 -3.01 -7.06
CA GLU A 66 13.26 -1.88 -7.67
C GLU A 66 12.36 -2.37 -8.81
N ARG A 67 11.21 -1.71 -8.96
CA ARG A 67 10.25 -1.93 -10.05
C ARG A 67 9.75 -0.59 -10.56
N LYS A 68 9.22 -0.60 -11.77
CA LYS A 68 8.45 0.52 -12.30
C LYS A 68 6.98 0.22 -12.13
N ILE A 69 6.20 1.22 -11.74
CA ILE A 69 4.74 1.16 -11.72
C ILE A 69 4.19 2.18 -12.72
N HIS A 70 3.13 1.80 -13.43
CA HIS A 70 2.44 2.64 -14.38
C HIS A 70 1.20 3.22 -13.71
N ILE A 71 1.13 4.56 -13.66
CA ILE A 71 0.09 5.32 -12.99
C ILE A 71 -0.74 6.04 -14.07
N ASP A 72 -2.05 5.86 -13.99
CA ASP A 72 -2.99 6.65 -14.77
C ASP A 72 -3.20 7.98 -14.04
N PRO A 73 -2.83 9.13 -14.63
CA PRO A 73 -2.97 10.44 -13.99
C PRO A 73 -4.42 10.89 -13.77
N GLU A 74 -5.39 10.34 -14.51
CA GLU A 74 -6.82 10.67 -14.36
C GLU A 74 -7.52 9.72 -13.39
N SER A 75 -6.89 8.60 -13.04
CA SER A 75 -7.43 7.69 -12.06
C SER A 75 -7.03 8.09 -10.64
N THR A 76 -8.03 8.40 -9.82
CA THR A 76 -7.87 8.64 -8.38
C THR A 76 -7.58 7.35 -7.57
N GLY A 77 -7.26 6.22 -8.22
CA GLY A 77 -6.99 4.97 -7.48
C GLY A 77 -6.54 3.72 -8.25
N VAL A 78 -6.20 3.80 -9.55
CA VAL A 78 -5.75 2.63 -10.34
C VAL A 78 -4.28 2.80 -10.70
N SER A 79 -3.44 1.86 -10.27
CA SER A 79 -2.01 1.81 -10.63
C SER A 79 -1.65 0.36 -10.88
N ARG A 80 -0.95 0.07 -11.99
CA ARG A 80 -0.67 -1.31 -12.44
C ARG A 80 0.81 -1.58 -12.60
N MET A 81 1.23 -2.80 -12.25
CA MET A 81 2.62 -3.22 -12.33
C MET A 81 3.02 -3.70 -13.74
N ASP A 82 2.14 -4.42 -14.46
CA ASP A 82 2.48 -5.04 -15.76
C ASP A 82 1.57 -4.59 -16.93
N LEU A 83 2.19 -4.33 -18.09
CA LEU A 83 1.53 -3.90 -19.34
C LEU A 83 1.44 -5.01 -20.42
N GLU A 84 2.03 -6.19 -20.20
CA GLU A 84 2.24 -7.18 -21.28
C GLU A 84 0.96 -7.88 -21.78
N ASP A 85 -0.15 -7.86 -21.01
CA ASP A 85 -1.39 -8.59 -21.36
C ASP A 85 -2.64 -7.71 -21.62
N ALA A 86 -2.48 -6.40 -21.85
CA ALA A 86 -3.63 -5.50 -21.99
C ALA A 86 -4.06 -5.28 -23.46
N THR A 87 -5.24 -5.82 -23.80
CA THR A 87 -6.10 -5.40 -24.92
C THR A 87 -6.65 -3.96 -24.78
N ARG A 88 -6.26 -3.23 -23.72
CA ARG A 88 -6.51 -1.78 -23.58
C ARG A 88 -5.23 -1.05 -23.91
N LYS A 89 -5.28 -0.26 -24.98
CA LYS A 89 -4.19 0.55 -25.52
C LYS A 89 -3.34 1.18 -24.41
N SER A 90 -2.01 1.12 -24.57
CA SER A 90 -1.01 1.72 -23.68
C SER A 90 -1.04 3.26 -23.62
N GLU A 91 -2.13 3.89 -24.07
CA GLU A 91 -2.29 5.34 -24.17
C GLU A 91 -2.84 5.98 -22.87
N THR A 92 -3.29 5.19 -21.88
CA THR A 92 -3.95 5.72 -20.66
C THR A 92 -3.01 5.86 -19.45
N PHE A 93 -1.86 5.19 -19.43
CA PHE A 93 -0.89 5.29 -18.33
C PHE A 93 0.24 6.24 -18.71
N THR A 94 0.10 7.53 -18.38
CA THR A 94 1.05 8.55 -18.85
C THR A 94 2.22 8.79 -17.88
N LYS A 95 2.26 8.14 -16.71
CA LYS A 95 3.29 8.36 -15.71
C LYS A 95 3.89 7.05 -15.20
N GLU A 96 5.21 6.92 -15.35
CA GLU A 96 5.99 5.87 -14.70
C GLU A 96 6.60 6.39 -13.40
N GLU A 97 6.62 5.55 -12.36
CA GLU A 97 7.31 5.83 -11.11
C GLU A 97 8.17 4.63 -10.70
N ALA A 98 9.40 4.88 -10.26
CA ALA A 98 10.25 3.85 -9.68
C ALA A 98 9.85 3.62 -8.22
N ILE A 99 9.57 2.37 -7.87
CA ILE A 99 9.13 1.95 -6.54
C ILE A 99 10.09 0.92 -5.97
N THR A 100 10.22 0.90 -4.65
CA THR A 100 10.95 -0.14 -3.94
C THR A 100 9.98 -1.23 -3.48
N CYS A 101 10.26 -2.46 -3.88
CA CYS A 101 9.63 -3.67 -3.39
C CYS A 101 10.49 -4.28 -2.27
N VAL A 102 9.84 -4.82 -1.25
CA VAL A 102 10.47 -5.40 -0.08
C VAL A 102 9.72 -6.63 0.41
N LYS A 103 10.45 -7.57 1.01
CA LYS A 103 9.85 -8.70 1.72
C LYS A 103 9.23 -8.24 3.03
N LEU A 104 8.03 -8.74 3.30
CA LEU A 104 7.34 -8.45 4.56
C LEU A 104 8.13 -8.98 5.77
N ASP A 105 8.69 -10.18 5.65
CA ASP A 105 9.48 -10.85 6.69
C ASP A 105 10.77 -10.08 7.07
N ASP A 106 11.30 -9.27 6.16
CA ASP A 106 12.50 -8.45 6.41
C ASP A 106 12.17 -7.18 7.23
N ILE A 107 10.89 -6.79 7.28
CA ILE A 107 10.46 -5.51 7.86
C ILE A 107 9.83 -5.71 9.24
N TYR A 108 9.24 -6.87 9.49
CA TYR A 108 8.46 -7.06 10.69
C TYR A 108 8.48 -8.50 11.19
N ASN A 109 8.74 -8.65 12.49
CA ASN A 109 8.67 -9.95 13.14
C ASN A 109 7.26 -10.20 13.68
N PHE A 110 6.62 -11.20 13.08
CA PHE A 110 5.24 -11.60 13.36
C PHE A 110 5.10 -12.68 14.45
N SER A 111 6.20 -13.12 15.06
CA SER A 111 6.19 -14.20 16.07
C SER A 111 5.18 -13.93 17.19
N GLU A 112 4.31 -14.91 17.46
CA GLU A 112 3.33 -14.92 18.56
C GLU A 112 2.25 -13.82 18.52
N ARG A 113 1.95 -13.26 17.33
CA ARG A 113 0.94 -12.20 17.16
C ARG A 113 -0.24 -12.66 16.32
N LYS A 114 -1.44 -12.17 16.66
CA LYS A 114 -2.64 -12.27 15.80
C LYS A 114 -2.60 -11.18 14.75
N ILE A 115 -2.41 -11.60 13.49
CA ILE A 115 -2.25 -10.71 12.35
C ILE A 115 -3.44 -10.85 11.43
N PHE A 116 -3.83 -9.72 10.84
CA PHE A 116 -4.72 -9.70 9.71
C PHE A 116 -4.08 -8.90 8.61
N ILE A 117 -4.13 -9.47 7.43
CA ILE A 117 -3.54 -8.88 6.24
C ILE A 117 -4.69 -8.58 5.31
N LYS A 118 -4.85 -7.29 4.98
CA LYS A 118 -5.68 -6.86 3.86
C LYS A 118 -4.74 -6.69 2.66
N ILE A 119 -5.08 -7.32 1.55
CA ILE A 119 -4.34 -7.22 0.29
C ILE A 119 -5.32 -6.75 -0.77
N ASP A 120 -4.99 -5.62 -1.39
CA ASP A 120 -5.73 -5.05 -2.53
C ASP A 120 -4.70 -4.37 -3.42
N VAL A 121 -4.17 -5.13 -4.37
CA VAL A 121 -3.07 -4.72 -5.26
C VAL A 121 -3.41 -5.11 -6.69
N GLU A 122 -3.08 -4.28 -7.68
CA GLU A 122 -3.28 -4.62 -9.09
C GLU A 122 -1.99 -5.09 -9.77
N GLY A 123 -2.05 -6.25 -10.44
CA GLY A 123 -1.04 -6.70 -11.40
C GLY A 123 0.12 -7.53 -10.86
N HIS A 124 0.12 -7.94 -9.60
CA HIS A 124 1.15 -8.81 -9.02
C HIS A 124 0.62 -9.55 -7.76
N GLU A 125 -0.47 -10.29 -7.92
CA GLU A 125 -1.00 -11.20 -6.88
C GLU A 125 -0.25 -12.53 -6.83
#